data_AF-A0A4R2RKM2-F1
#
_entry.id   AF-A0A4R2RKM2-F1
#
_cell.length_a   1.000
_cell.length_b   1.000
_cell.length_c   1.000
_cell.angle_alpha   90.00
_cell.angle_beta   90.00
_cell.angle_gamma   90.00
#
_symmetry.space_group_name_H-M   'P 1'
#
loop_
_entity.id
_entity.type
_entity.pdbx_description
1 polymer ?
#
loop_
_entity_poly.entity_id
_entity_poly.type
_entity_poly.pdbx_seq_one_letter_code
_entity_poly.pdbx_strand_id
1 'polypeptide(L)'
;MEIPSGRWRRVHRLENEAVLERMATRVAARPGVLDVRRETVEHPFGSINQWMNQGAFLMRGLEKVRAEFSLTALAYSLRRAITVVSIPGMIPAVRA
;
A
#
# COMPACT_ATOMS: atom_id res chain seq x y z
N MET A 1 -18.22 33.46 -38.38
CA MET A 1 -18.16 32.66 -37.15
C MET A 1 -17.74 33.60 -36.04
N GLU A 2 -18.71 34.20 -35.34
CA GLU A 2 -18.45 35.14 -34.25
C GLU A 2 -18.06 34.36 -32.99
N ILE A 3 -16.87 34.65 -32.45
CA ILE A 3 -16.42 34.11 -31.17
C ILE A 3 -16.91 35.09 -30.09
N PRO A 4 -17.73 34.68 -29.11
CA PRO A 4 -18.29 35.61 -28.12
C PRO A 4 -17.17 36.27 -27.29
N SER A 5 -17.22 37.57 -27.03
CA SER A 5 -16.24 38.25 -26.17
C SER A 5 -16.63 38.14 -24.68
N GLY A 6 -16.20 37.06 -24.02
CA GLY A 6 -16.43 36.83 -22.59
C GLY A 6 -15.15 36.51 -21.80
N ARG A 7 -15.13 36.81 -20.49
CA ARG A 7 -14.02 36.43 -19.60
C ARG A 7 -14.02 34.91 -19.39
N TRP A 8 -13.12 34.20 -20.07
CA TRP A 8 -13.03 32.75 -19.97
C TRP A 8 -12.27 32.30 -18.72
N ARG A 9 -12.73 31.22 -18.08
CA ARG A 9 -11.97 30.49 -17.05
C ARG A 9 -11.27 29.31 -17.71
N ARG A 10 -9.95 29.24 -17.59
CA ARG A 10 -9.17 28.06 -17.96
C ARG A 10 -9.20 27.07 -16.80
N VAL A 11 -9.62 25.83 -17.05
CA VAL A 11 -9.61 24.74 -16.07
C VAL A 11 -8.67 23.67 -16.59
N HIS A 12 -7.71 23.27 -15.77
CA HIS A 12 -6.80 22.17 -16.09
C HIS A 12 -7.31 20.90 -15.40
N ARG A 13 -7.50 19.85 -16.18
CA ARG A 13 -7.93 18.53 -15.70
C ARG A 13 -6.89 17.50 -16.04
N LEU A 14 -6.52 16.65 -15.09
CA LEU A 14 -5.71 15.47 -15.39
C LEU A 14 -6.55 14.43 -16.12
N GLU A 15 -5.93 13.67 -17.02
CA GLU A 15 -6.57 12.59 -17.79
C GLU A 15 -7.35 11.61 -16.88
N ASN A 16 -6.78 11.31 -15.71
CA ASN A 16 -7.34 10.37 -14.74
C ASN A 16 -7.90 11.05 -13.47
N GLU A 17 -8.24 12.33 -13.51
CA GLU A 17 -8.74 13.06 -12.33
C GLU A 17 -9.98 12.40 -11.72
N ALA A 18 -10.86 11.83 -12.55
CA ALA A 18 -12.04 11.10 -12.08
C ALA A 18 -11.70 9.91 -11.16
N VAL A 19 -10.51 9.30 -11.29
CA VAL A 19 -10.04 8.24 -10.38
C VAL A 19 -9.72 8.83 -9.00
N LEU A 20 -9.05 9.99 -8.98
CA LEU A 20 -8.69 10.71 -7.76
C LEU A 20 -9.94 11.23 -7.05
N GLU A 21 -10.93 11.76 -7.77
CA GLU A 21 -12.22 12.17 -7.21
C GLU A 21 -12.94 10.98 -6.55
N ARG A 22 -13.03 9.82 -7.22
CA ARG A 22 -13.61 8.60 -6.61
C ARG A 22 -12.83 8.11 -5.40
N MET A 23 -11.50 8.26 -5.39
CA MET A 23 -10.69 7.96 -4.20
C MET A 23 -11.00 8.93 -3.06
N ALA A 24 -11.04 10.24 -3.34
CA ALA A 24 -11.33 11.28 -2.37
C ALA A 24 -12.69 11.07 -1.70
N THR A 25 -13.74 10.75 -2.47
CA THR A 25 -15.06 10.42 -1.92
C THR A 25 -15.00 9.21 -0.96
N ARG A 26 -14.25 8.16 -1.30
CA ARG A 26 -14.09 6.97 -0.43
C ARG A 26 -13.33 7.28 0.86
N VAL A 27 -12.31 8.13 0.78
CA VAL A 27 -11.51 8.55 1.95
C VAL A 27 -12.34 9.46 2.85
N ALA A 28 -13.07 10.43 2.28
CA ALA A 28 -13.94 11.32 3.03
C ALA A 28 -15.07 10.56 3.75
N ALA A 29 -15.62 9.51 3.13
CA ALA A 29 -16.64 8.66 3.74
C ALA A 29 -16.12 7.78 4.90
N ARG A 30 -14.80 7.71 5.11
CA ARG A 30 -14.16 6.85 6.13
C ARG A 30 -13.12 7.65 6.92
N PRO A 31 -13.56 8.55 7.82
CA PRO A 31 -12.64 9.32 8.65
C PRO A 31 -11.73 8.39 9.45
N GLY A 32 -10.43 8.69 9.49
CA GLY A 32 -9.41 7.89 10.19
C GLY A 32 -8.78 6.75 9.36
N VAL A 33 -9.26 6.45 8.15
CA VAL A 33 -8.69 5.35 7.32
C VAL A 33 -7.22 5.57 6.96
N LEU A 34 -6.80 6.83 6.81
CA LEU A 34 -5.40 7.16 6.52
C LEU A 34 -4.52 6.99 7.76
N ASP A 35 -5.02 7.31 8.95
CA ASP A 35 -4.29 7.12 10.21
C ASP A 35 -4.05 5.63 10.47
N VAL A 36 -5.10 4.82 10.31
CA VAL A 36 -5.00 3.36 10.39
C VAL A 36 -3.96 2.84 9.39
N ARG A 37 -4.00 3.30 8.14
CA ARG A 37 -3.04 2.88 7.12
C ARG A 37 -1.60 3.19 7.51
N ARG A 38 -1.35 4.40 8.01
CA ARG A 38 -0.04 4.86 8.47
C ARG A 38 0.48 3.96 9.61
N GLU A 39 -0.39 3.61 10.55
CA GLU A 39 -0.03 2.83 11.72
C GLU A 39 0.16 1.35 11.42
N THR A 40 -0.64 0.78 10.51
CA THR A 40 -0.65 -0.67 10.28
C THR A 40 0.18 -1.11 9.08
N VAL A 41 0.28 -0.31 8.01
CA VAL A 41 0.80 -0.77 6.71
C VAL A 41 2.07 -0.05 6.26
N GLU A 42 2.23 1.22 6.57
CA GLU A 42 3.37 2.01 6.07
C GLU A 42 4.70 1.51 6.63
N HIS A 43 4.75 1.14 7.91
CA HIS A 43 5.97 0.57 8.48
C HIS A 43 6.37 -0.78 7.86
N PRO A 44 5.49 -1.80 7.79
CA PRO A 44 5.78 -3.04 7.06
C PRO A 44 6.23 -2.81 5.62
N PHE A 45 5.57 -1.89 4.91
CA PHE A 45 5.92 -1.57 3.53
C PHE A 45 7.33 -0.99 3.40
N GLY A 46 7.71 -0.07 4.29
CA GLY A 46 9.07 0.47 4.36
C GLY A 46 10.11 -0.61 4.65
N SER A 47 9.84 -1.49 5.62
CA SER A 47 10.74 -2.60 5.94
C SER A 47 10.89 -3.59 4.79
N ILE A 48 9.80 -4.01 4.17
CA ILE A 48 9.84 -4.98 3.07
C ILE A 48 10.53 -4.35 1.85
N ASN A 49 10.05 -3.21 1.36
CA ASN A 49 10.53 -2.70 0.08
C ASN A 49 11.91 -2.05 0.16
N GLN A 50 12.23 -1.35 1.26
CA GLN A 50 13.52 -0.67 1.40
C GLN A 50 14.55 -1.55 2.10
N TRP A 51 14.23 -2.08 3.28
CA TRP A 51 15.22 -2.80 4.10
C TRP A 51 15.47 -4.23 3.64
N MET A 52 14.45 -4.92 3.12
CA MET A 52 14.61 -6.26 2.53
C MET A 52 14.93 -6.21 1.03
N ASN A 53 15.22 -5.02 0.48
CA ASN A 53 15.58 -4.79 -0.92
C ASN A 53 14.56 -5.35 -1.93
N GLN A 54 13.26 -5.29 -1.58
CA GLN A 54 12.16 -5.78 -2.43
C GLN A 54 11.47 -4.64 -3.21
N GLY A 55 12.22 -3.57 -3.49
CA GLY A 55 11.77 -2.48 -4.36
C GLY A 55 11.63 -2.87 -5.84
N ALA A 56 12.23 -4.01 -6.25
CA ALA A 56 12.07 -4.61 -7.56
C ALA A 56 12.03 -6.14 -7.43
N PHE A 57 11.23 -6.79 -8.27
CA PHE A 57 11.14 -8.24 -8.32
C PHE A 57 12.18 -8.81 -9.29
N LEU A 58 12.78 -9.94 -8.91
CA LEU A 58 13.69 -10.70 -9.76
C LEU A 58 12.92 -11.52 -10.80
N MET A 59 11.73 -11.97 -10.44
CA MET A 59 10.90 -12.81 -11.28
C MET A 59 10.05 -12.01 -12.27
N ARG A 60 9.66 -12.67 -13.37
CA ARG A 60 8.74 -12.14 -14.38
C ARG A 60 7.44 -12.93 -14.40
N GLY A 61 6.33 -12.23 -14.64
CA GLY A 61 4.98 -12.81 -14.66
C GLY A 61 4.34 -12.85 -13.27
N LEU A 62 3.02 -12.61 -13.23
CA LEU A 62 2.27 -12.39 -11.99
C LEU A 62 2.37 -13.58 -11.02
N GLU A 63 2.31 -14.81 -11.51
CA GLU A 63 2.38 -16.01 -10.67
C GLU A 63 3.70 -16.08 -9.89
N LYS A 64 4.84 -15.92 -10.58
CA LYS A 64 6.17 -15.99 -9.97
C LYS A 64 6.44 -14.81 -9.05
N VAL A 65 6.03 -13.60 -9.46
CA VAL A 65 6.14 -12.39 -8.64
C VAL A 65 5.32 -12.52 -7.36
N ARG A 66 4.12 -13.12 -7.42
CA ARG A 66 3.32 -13.39 -6.22
C ARG A 66 4.04 -14.32 -5.26
N ALA A 67 4.66 -15.38 -5.76
CA ALA A 67 5.45 -16.28 -4.92
C ALA A 67 6.64 -15.55 -4.26
N GLU A 68 7.40 -14.77 -5.03
CA GLU A 68 8.52 -13.96 -4.53
C GLU A 68 8.08 -12.99 -3.43
N PHE A 69 7.01 -12.23 -3.66
CA PHE A 69 6.46 -11.31 -2.67
C PHE A 69 5.95 -12.05 -1.42
N SER A 70 5.26 -13.18 -1.60
CA SER A 70 4.70 -13.96 -0.50
C SER A 70 5.78 -14.51 0.43
N LEU A 71 6.90 -15.00 -0.13
CA LEU A 71 8.05 -15.47 0.66
C LEU A 71 8.66 -14.34 1.47
N THR A 72 8.81 -13.16 0.88
CA THR A 72 9.29 -11.96 1.58
C THR A 72 8.36 -11.56 2.72
N ALA A 73 7.05 -11.49 2.45
CA ALA A 73 6.04 -11.14 3.45
C ALA A 73 6.00 -12.15 4.60
N LEU A 74 6.18 -13.45 4.31
CA LEU A 74 6.29 -14.49 5.33
C LEU A 74 7.53 -14.29 6.20
N ALA A 75 8.70 -14.06 5.59
CA ALA A 75 9.93 -13.81 6.32
C ALA A 75 9.83 -12.57 7.23
N TYR A 76 9.23 -11.48 6.74
CA TYR A 76 8.93 -10.30 7.56
C TYR A 76 8.01 -10.64 8.73
N SER A 77 6.91 -11.35 8.46
CA SER A 77 5.92 -11.72 9.47
C SER A 77 6.53 -12.57 10.57
N LEU A 78 7.38 -13.53 10.22
CA LEU A 78 8.11 -14.36 11.19
C LEU A 78 9.10 -13.53 12.03
N ARG A 79 9.90 -12.66 11.39
CA ARG A 79 10.80 -11.75 12.13
C ARG A 79 10.02 -10.89 13.11
N ARG A 80 8.92 -10.27 12.67
CA ARG A 80 8.07 -9.42 13.50
C ARG A 80 7.43 -10.19 14.65
N ALA A 81 6.90 -11.39 14.40
CA ALA A 81 6.32 -12.23 15.42
C ALA A 81 7.35 -12.61 16.50
N ILE A 82 8.57 -12.96 16.09
CA ILE A 82 9.66 -13.26 17.02
C ILE A 82 10.01 -12.01 17.85
N THR A 83 10.10 -10.84 17.24
CA THR A 83 10.42 -9.59 17.97
C THR A 83 9.34 -9.19 18.98
N VAL A 84 8.06 -9.37 18.64
CA VAL A 84 6.94 -8.93 19.49
C VAL A 84 6.57 -9.98 20.55
N VAL A 85 6.56 -11.26 20.19
CA VAL A 85 6.00 -12.35 21.01
C VAL A 85 7.09 -13.26 21.60
N SER A 86 8.30 -13.26 21.03
CA SER A 86 9.41 -14.20 21.31
C SER A 86 9.14 -15.64 20.89
N ILE A 87 10.21 -16.41 20.66
CA ILE A 87 10.10 -17.84 20.30
C ILE A 87 9.36 -18.65 21.39
N PRO A 88 9.67 -18.52 22.70
CA PRO A 88 8.93 -19.22 23.74
C PRO A 88 7.43 -18.91 23.75
N GLY A 89 7.04 -17.65 23.49
CA GLY A 89 5.64 -17.24 23.42
C GLY A 89 4.90 -17.77 22.19
N MET A 90 5.61 -18.06 21.10
CA MET A 90 5.02 -18.59 19.87
C MET A 90 4.76 -20.10 19.90
N ILE A 91 5.61 -20.89 20.56
CA ILE A 91 5.48 -22.35 20.66
C ILE A 91 4.09 -22.82 21.11
N PRO A 92 3.48 -22.26 22.19
CA PRO A 92 2.13 -22.68 22.60
C PRO A 92 1.07 -22.27 21.58
N ALA A 93 1.19 -21.11 20.92
CA ALA A 93 0.21 -20.64 19.95
C ALA A 93 0.14 -21.50 18.67
N VAL A 94 1.25 -22.12 18.28
CA VAL A 94 1.31 -23.00 17.09
C VAL A 94 0.85 -24.43 17.38
N ARG A 95 0.85 -24.85 18.66
CA ARG A 95 0.44 -26.19 19.08
C ARG A 95 -1.06 -26.31 19.39
N ALA A 96 -1.76 -25.19 19.53
CA ALA A 96 -3.20 -25.10 19.76
C ALA A 96 -3.97 -25.33 18.45
#